data_AF-A0A7C4Z2X3-F1
#
_entry.id   AF-A0A7C4Z2X3-F1
#
_cell.length_a   1.000
_cell.length_b   1.000
_cell.length_c   1.000
_cell.angle_alpha   90.00
_cell.angle_beta   90.00
_cell.angle_gamma   90.00
#
_symmetry.space_group_name_H-M   'P 1'
#
loop_
_entity.id
_entity.type
_entity.pdbx_description
1 polymer ?
#
loop_
_entity_poly.entity_id
_entity_poly.type
_entity_poly.pdbx_seq_one_letter_code
_entity_poly.pdbx_strand_id
1 'polypeptide(L)'
;MSTSEERVCPYLGAMNGPDTYWPQPSPANRCYAFPAPTPITEDEQERLCLSGEFSRCPRLQAAQMAYGQRYPAPARPQTRIWPWQTRPMAVVVGGLITMGILLVCAWALVAYQTRGFRPASAFATSTPLPALTATAPVGTPVSSPTMPAPPTDTPTTIPTDTPVPSPTFTAVIIPTLPAETPTPWPTPTPFPTPVPRPTSTPRPTFTRPPTFTPRPTYTASPTRTVTPTRTPTVVQYAVQLIASATSAQVQAGQTATFNVTVRNMATVPDNVVLQLFPAVMSGWSVRLIVDGADKGAGPVTIALAASGTKTVSVTFTVPADAAVGSAGEAYLSATSQSSATAQASLSLTVSVKE
;
A
#
# COMPACT_ATOMS: atom_id res chain seq x y z
N MET A 1 22.20 6.81 38.06
CA MET A 1 21.08 7.25 37.18
C MET A 1 21.40 6.78 35.77
N SER A 2 20.96 5.56 35.42
CA SER A 2 21.07 5.05 34.04
C SER A 2 19.89 5.62 33.25
N THR A 3 20.21 6.29 32.15
CA THR A 3 19.26 7.01 31.29
C THR A 3 18.41 6.01 30.52
N SER A 4 17.14 6.35 30.30
CA SER A 4 16.11 5.53 29.64
C SER A 4 16.44 5.07 28.21
N GLU A 5 17.56 5.51 27.62
CA GLU A 5 18.06 5.04 26.32
C GLU A 5 18.56 3.59 26.35
N GLU A 6 18.93 3.06 27.52
CA GLU A 6 19.44 1.69 27.65
C GLU A 6 18.34 0.60 27.50
N ARG A 7 17.06 0.99 27.45
CA ARG A 7 15.92 0.07 27.36
C ARG A 7 15.34 -0.08 25.95
N VAL A 8 15.94 0.55 24.94
CA VAL A 8 15.44 0.46 23.56
C VAL A 8 16.39 -0.36 22.71
N CYS A 9 15.82 -1.21 21.86
CA CYS A 9 16.59 -2.04 20.94
C CYS A 9 17.44 -1.17 20.00
N PRO A 10 18.76 -1.39 19.92
CA PRO A 10 19.65 -0.60 19.07
C PRO A 10 19.39 -0.79 17.56
N TYR A 11 18.57 -1.77 17.17
CA TYR A 11 18.15 -2.01 15.79
C TYR A 11 16.72 -1.58 15.49
N LEU A 12 16.04 -0.94 16.45
CA LEU A 12 14.72 -0.33 16.22
C LEU A 12 14.88 1.01 15.49
N GLY A 13 14.23 1.16 14.34
CA GLY A 13 14.19 2.44 13.63
C GLY A 13 12.79 2.74 13.10
N ALA A 14 12.60 3.93 12.55
CA ALA A 14 11.40 4.36 11.87
C ALA A 14 11.48 3.95 10.40
N MET A 15 10.35 3.92 9.70
CA MET A 15 10.28 3.58 8.27
C MET A 15 11.22 4.43 7.39
N ASN A 16 11.51 5.65 7.83
CA ASN A 16 12.34 6.62 7.10
C ASN A 16 13.83 6.48 7.39
N GLY A 17 14.24 5.63 8.34
CA GLY A 17 15.65 5.40 8.65
C GLY A 17 15.92 4.85 10.06
N PRO A 18 17.10 4.26 10.26
CA PRO A 18 17.49 3.63 11.53
C PRO A 18 17.83 4.64 12.65
N ASP A 19 18.03 5.92 12.31
CA ASP A 19 18.51 6.96 13.24
C ASP A 19 17.41 7.51 14.17
N THR A 20 16.16 7.14 13.91
CA THR A 20 14.97 7.65 14.62
C THR A 20 14.01 6.52 14.89
N TYR A 21 13.18 6.59 15.93
CA TYR A 21 12.13 5.60 16.19
C TYR A 21 10.89 6.23 16.83
N TRP A 22 9.77 5.53 16.73
CA TRP A 22 8.55 5.86 17.47
C TRP A 22 8.58 5.21 18.84
N PRO A 23 8.43 5.99 19.92
CA PRO A 23 8.56 5.47 21.28
C PRO A 23 7.36 4.70 21.80
N GLN A 24 6.30 4.63 21.01
CA GLN A 24 5.14 3.80 21.26
C GLN A 24 5.08 2.73 20.17
N PRO A 25 4.47 1.57 20.44
CA PRO A 25 4.17 0.59 19.42
C PRO A 25 3.49 1.27 18.22
N SER A 26 4.09 1.11 17.05
CA SER A 26 3.66 1.81 15.84
C SER A 26 3.98 0.98 14.61
N PRO A 27 3.07 0.92 13.62
CA PRO A 27 3.33 0.23 12.37
C PRO A 27 4.40 0.93 11.54
N ALA A 28 4.84 2.14 11.93
CA ALA A 28 5.93 2.87 11.32
C ALA A 28 7.32 2.44 11.82
N ASN A 29 7.42 1.65 12.90
CA ASN A 29 8.69 1.10 13.36
C ASN A 29 9.15 -0.08 12.48
N ARG A 30 10.46 -0.26 12.35
CA ARG A 30 11.14 -1.28 11.55
C ARG A 30 12.32 -1.85 12.32
N CYS A 31 12.60 -3.14 12.09
CA CYS A 31 13.78 -3.83 12.61
C CYS A 31 14.89 -3.78 11.55
N TYR A 32 16.03 -3.20 11.94
CA TYR A 32 17.24 -3.07 11.13
C TYR A 32 18.31 -4.10 11.51
N ALA A 33 17.95 -5.18 12.21
CA ALA A 33 18.88 -6.26 12.57
C ALA A 33 19.37 -7.05 11.33
N PHE A 34 18.69 -6.89 10.19
CA PHE A 34 19.05 -7.50 8.90
C PHE A 34 19.24 -6.40 7.84
N PRO A 35 19.92 -6.69 6.72
CA PRO A 35 20.12 -5.73 5.63
C PRO A 35 18.83 -5.13 5.06
N ALA A 36 17.74 -5.91 5.06
CA ALA A 36 16.42 -5.44 4.70
C ALA A 36 15.63 -5.05 5.97
N PRO A 37 15.14 -3.81 6.09
CA PRO A 37 14.31 -3.38 7.22
C PRO A 37 13.01 -4.18 7.23
N THR A 38 12.73 -4.86 8.34
CA THR A 38 11.55 -5.72 8.45
C THR A 38 10.48 -5.12 9.36
N PRO A 39 9.18 -5.28 9.05
CA PRO A 39 8.12 -4.85 9.95
C PRO A 39 8.14 -5.68 11.24
N ILE A 40 7.73 -5.02 12.34
CA ILE A 40 7.61 -5.59 13.68
C ILE A 40 6.15 -5.36 14.11
N THR A 41 5.51 -6.37 14.68
CA THR A 41 4.15 -6.21 15.23
C THR A 41 4.16 -5.26 16.44
N GLU A 42 3.05 -4.59 16.71
CA GLU A 42 2.95 -3.66 17.84
C GLU A 42 3.21 -4.37 19.18
N ASP A 43 2.66 -5.58 19.35
CA ASP A 43 2.90 -6.42 20.53
C ASP A 43 4.38 -6.78 20.72
N GLU A 44 5.09 -7.12 19.62
CA GLU A 44 6.51 -7.45 19.66
C GLU A 44 7.36 -6.20 19.95
N GLN A 45 6.94 -5.03 19.47
CA GLN A 45 7.60 -3.76 19.78
C GLN A 45 7.47 -3.41 21.26
N GLU A 46 6.27 -3.55 21.83
CA GLU A 46 6.02 -3.27 23.24
C GLU A 46 6.80 -4.22 24.14
N ARG A 47 6.74 -5.52 23.84
CA ARG A 47 7.32 -6.56 24.71
C ARG A 47 8.82 -6.70 24.58
N LEU A 48 9.41 -6.41 23.42
CA LEU A 48 10.84 -6.64 23.18
C LEU A 48 11.58 -5.33 22.87
N CYS A 49 11.14 -4.59 21.85
CA CYS A 49 11.94 -3.49 21.31
C CYS A 49 11.98 -2.24 22.21
N LEU A 50 10.91 -1.98 22.95
CA LEU A 50 10.73 -0.78 23.78
C LEU A 50 10.85 -1.06 25.30
N SER A 51 10.94 -2.33 25.72
CA SER A 51 10.91 -2.78 27.12
C SER A 51 12.28 -3.07 27.74
N GLY A 52 13.35 -3.05 26.97
CA GLY A 52 14.69 -3.50 27.37
C GLY A 52 14.89 -5.01 27.25
N GLU A 53 13.85 -5.78 26.96
CA GLU A 53 13.93 -7.24 26.75
C GLU A 53 14.43 -7.62 25.34
N PHE A 54 14.86 -6.65 24.54
CA PHE A 54 15.38 -6.87 23.19
C PHE A 54 16.57 -7.83 23.15
N SER A 55 17.33 -7.98 24.24
CA SER A 55 18.39 -8.98 24.39
C SER A 55 17.90 -10.43 24.22
N ARG A 56 16.61 -10.68 24.49
CA ARG A 56 15.93 -11.97 24.28
C ARG A 56 15.19 -12.05 22.96
N CYS A 57 15.27 -11.03 22.11
CA CYS A 57 14.59 -11.01 20.83
C CYS A 57 15.20 -12.08 19.89
N PRO A 58 14.41 -13.03 19.36
CA PRO A 58 14.90 -14.06 18.46
C PRO A 58 15.53 -13.48 17.18
N ARG A 59 15.00 -12.34 16.70
CA ARG A 59 15.49 -11.66 15.49
C ARG A 59 16.88 -11.06 15.73
N LEU A 60 17.10 -10.47 16.90
CA LEU A 60 18.40 -9.95 17.30
C LEU A 60 19.42 -11.08 17.49
N GLN A 61 19.05 -12.14 18.18
CA GLN A 61 19.92 -13.29 18.40
C GLN A 61 20.30 -13.96 17.08
N ALA A 62 19.34 -14.15 16.18
CA ALA A 62 19.58 -14.70 14.84
C ALA A 62 20.53 -13.80 14.02
N ALA A 63 20.35 -12.48 14.07
CA ALA A 63 21.25 -11.54 13.40
C ALA A 63 22.68 -11.59 13.97
N GLN A 64 22.82 -11.67 15.29
CA GLN A 64 24.12 -11.80 15.96
C GLN A 64 24.82 -13.12 15.62
N MET A 65 24.07 -14.23 15.46
CA MET A 65 24.62 -15.51 15.03
C MET A 65 25.02 -15.50 13.54
N ALA A 66 24.20 -14.88 12.68
CA ALA A 66 24.42 -14.86 11.23
C ALA A 66 25.60 -13.98 10.80
N TYR A 67 25.82 -12.84 11.48
CA TYR A 67 26.82 -11.85 11.11
C TYR A 67 27.96 -11.72 12.14
N GLY A 68 27.92 -12.50 13.21
CA GLY A 68 28.78 -12.35 14.39
C GLY A 68 28.49 -11.04 15.16
N GLN A 69 29.25 -10.80 16.22
CA GLN A 69 29.30 -9.50 16.94
C GLN A 69 29.72 -8.30 16.06
N ARG A 70 29.92 -8.51 14.75
CA ARG A 70 30.44 -7.54 13.79
C ARG A 70 29.37 -6.82 12.99
N TYR A 71 28.08 -7.12 13.13
CA TYR A 71 27.04 -6.30 12.51
C TYR A 71 26.89 -5.03 13.37
N PRO A 72 27.46 -3.88 12.94
CA PRO A 72 27.43 -2.70 13.77
C PRO A 72 25.96 -2.30 13.93
N ALA A 73 25.53 -2.09 15.17
CA ALA A 73 24.34 -1.29 15.41
C ALA A 73 24.47 0.02 14.61
N PRO A 74 23.37 0.59 14.09
CA PRO A 74 23.43 1.88 13.39
C PRO A 74 24.29 2.86 14.19
N ALA A 75 25.31 3.42 13.55
CA ALA A 75 26.42 4.12 14.20
C ALA A 75 26.03 5.46 14.84
N ARG A 76 24.73 5.73 15.01
CA ARG A 76 24.16 6.99 15.47
C ARG A 76 23.21 6.75 16.63
N PRO A 77 23.19 7.63 17.65
CA PRO A 77 22.24 7.55 18.74
C PRO A 77 20.81 7.68 18.17
N GLN A 78 19.95 6.73 18.53
CA GLN A 78 18.57 6.72 18.11
C GLN A 78 17.82 7.89 18.75
N THR A 79 17.28 8.79 17.93
CA THR A 79 16.53 9.94 18.42
C THR A 79 15.02 9.66 18.44
N ARG A 80 14.37 10.06 19.54
CA ARG A 80 12.94 9.82 19.77
C ARG A 80 12.10 10.78 18.93
N ILE A 81 11.26 10.26 18.04
CA ILE A 81 10.29 11.09 17.31
C ILE A 81 9.12 11.39 18.25
N TRP A 82 8.91 12.66 18.58
CA TRP A 82 7.69 13.06 19.30
C TRP A 82 6.53 13.20 18.32
N PRO A 83 5.30 12.79 18.70
CA PRO A 83 4.12 12.85 17.83
C PRO A 83 3.78 14.27 17.34
N TRP A 84 4.33 15.31 17.98
CA TRP A 84 4.07 16.71 17.61
C TRP A 84 5.09 17.26 16.60
N GLN A 85 6.12 16.47 16.29
CA GLN A 85 7.25 16.86 15.45
C GLN A 85 7.01 16.57 13.95
N THR A 86 5.96 15.81 13.61
CA THR A 86 5.44 15.72 12.24
C THR A 86 4.59 16.96 11.94
N ARG A 87 5.25 18.04 11.48
CA ARG A 87 4.61 19.24 10.92
C ARG A 87 3.79 18.84 9.68
N PRO A 88 2.44 18.73 9.81
CA PRO A 88 1.55 19.80 9.33
C PRO A 88 0.49 20.28 10.34
N MET A 89 0.23 19.54 11.44
CA MET A 89 -0.84 19.86 12.40
C MET A 89 -0.62 21.17 13.18
N ALA A 90 0.62 21.52 13.52
CA ALA A 90 0.91 22.75 14.27
C ALA A 90 0.60 24.04 13.47
N VAL A 91 0.74 24.00 12.13
CA VAL A 91 0.38 25.12 11.25
C VAL A 91 -1.13 25.24 11.13
N VAL A 92 -1.84 24.11 11.06
CA VAL A 92 -3.31 24.08 10.99
C VAL A 92 -3.95 24.59 12.30
N VAL A 93 -3.46 24.14 13.46
CA VAL A 93 -3.98 24.60 14.76
C VAL A 93 -3.67 26.08 14.99
N GLY A 94 -2.46 26.54 14.66
CA GLY A 94 -2.13 27.97 14.72
C GLY A 94 -2.99 28.82 13.77
N GLY A 95 -3.24 28.30 12.55
CA GLY A 95 -4.13 28.92 11.57
C GLY A 95 -5.59 29.03 12.05
N LEU A 96 -6.13 27.98 12.66
CA LEU A 96 -7.50 27.99 13.20
C LEU A 96 -7.66 28.95 14.38
N ILE A 97 -6.67 29.02 15.27
CA ILE A 97 -6.69 29.95 16.41
C ILE A 97 -6.65 31.40 15.92
N THR A 98 -5.76 31.71 14.98
CA THR A 98 -5.66 33.07 14.41
C THR A 98 -6.92 33.47 13.65
N MET A 99 -7.50 32.55 12.87
CA MET A 99 -8.77 32.80 12.16
C MET A 99 -9.95 33.00 13.13
N GLY A 100 -9.99 32.24 14.22
CA GLY A 100 -10.98 32.41 15.29
C GLY A 100 -10.89 33.77 15.98
N ILE A 101 -9.67 34.23 16.30
CA ILE A 101 -9.45 35.56 16.88
C ILE A 101 -9.92 36.67 15.91
N LEU A 102 -9.62 36.54 14.62
CA LEU A 102 -10.06 37.52 13.61
C LEU A 102 -11.59 37.57 13.48
N LEU A 103 -12.29 36.43 13.53
CA LEU A 103 -13.75 36.40 13.51
C LEU A 103 -14.37 37.05 14.75
N VAL A 104 -13.81 36.80 15.93
CA VAL A 104 -14.29 37.44 17.18
C VAL A 104 -14.08 38.96 17.14
N CYS A 105 -12.92 39.41 16.66
CA CYS A 105 -12.65 40.83 16.48
C CYS A 105 -13.61 41.48 15.45
N ALA A 106 -13.86 40.82 14.32
CA ALA A 106 -14.80 41.31 13.31
C ALA A 106 -16.23 41.40 13.85
N TRP A 107 -16.69 40.38 14.58
CA TRP A 107 -18.01 40.37 15.20
C TRP A 107 -18.15 41.49 16.25
N ALA A 108 -17.14 41.70 17.09
CA ALA A 108 -17.14 42.78 18.07
C ALA A 108 -17.21 44.17 17.40
N LEU A 109 -16.57 44.34 16.24
CA LEU A 109 -16.58 45.59 15.47
C LEU A 109 -17.97 45.87 14.87
N VAL A 110 -18.65 44.84 14.35
CA VAL A 110 -20.05 44.93 13.87
C VAL A 110 -21.02 45.22 15.02
N ALA A 111 -20.84 44.57 16.17
CA ALA A 111 -21.63 44.82 17.37
C ALA A 111 -21.43 46.24 17.92
N TYR A 112 -20.21 46.80 17.79
CA TYR A 112 -19.91 48.18 18.16
C TYR A 112 -20.62 49.18 17.23
N GLN A 113 -20.57 48.96 15.92
CA GLN A 113 -21.21 49.81 14.90
C GLN A 113 -22.74 49.83 15.03
N THR A 114 -23.36 48.69 15.36
CA THR A 114 -24.82 48.56 15.48
C THR A 114 -25.39 49.16 16.77
N ARG A 115 -24.57 49.37 17.81
CA ARG A 115 -24.99 50.08 19.04
C ARG A 115 -25.14 51.60 18.89
N GLY A 116 -24.71 52.17 17.76
CA GLY A 116 -24.87 53.60 17.44
C GLY A 116 -26.22 53.98 16.84
N PHE A 117 -27.02 53.01 16.35
CA PHE A 117 -28.30 53.31 15.71
C PHE A 117 -29.46 53.23 16.70
N ARG A 118 -29.90 54.40 17.18
CA ARG A 118 -31.19 54.57 17.85
C ARG A 118 -32.30 54.47 16.80
N PRO A 119 -33.26 53.51 16.88
CA PRO A 119 -34.45 53.57 16.05
C PRO A 119 -35.37 54.68 16.56
N ALA A 120 -35.70 55.63 15.68
CA ALA A 120 -36.70 56.65 15.95
C ALA A 120 -38.11 56.05 15.91
N SER A 121 -38.93 56.50 16.85
CA SER A 121 -40.26 56.01 17.19
C SER A 121 -41.34 56.30 16.14
N ALA A 122 -42.29 55.37 16.09
CA ALA A 122 -43.74 55.55 16.06
C ALA A 122 -44.41 56.41 14.97
N PHE A 123 -45.17 55.74 14.11
CA PHE A 123 -46.52 56.14 13.65
C PHE A 123 -47.30 54.85 13.35
N ALA A 124 -48.62 54.76 13.40
CA ALA A 124 -49.69 55.38 14.17
C ALA A 124 -50.90 54.48 13.86
N THR A 125 -51.62 54.06 14.88
CA THR A 125 -52.84 53.25 14.77
C THR A 125 -53.96 54.05 14.11
N SER A 126 -54.66 53.46 13.14
CA SER A 126 -56.07 53.79 12.89
C SER A 126 -56.86 52.54 12.49
N THR A 127 -58.00 52.40 13.17
CA THR A 127 -58.98 51.29 13.15
C THR A 127 -60.16 51.66 12.20
N PRO A 128 -61.27 50.89 12.12
CA PRO A 128 -61.68 50.04 10.98
C PRO A 128 -62.90 50.59 10.18
N LEU A 129 -63.32 49.92 9.10
CA LEU A 129 -64.70 49.97 8.58
C LEU A 129 -65.07 48.69 7.79
N PRO A 130 -66.35 48.23 7.76
CA PRO A 130 -66.72 46.86 7.47
C PRO A 130 -67.39 46.63 6.09
N ALA A 131 -67.70 45.35 5.86
CA ALA A 131 -68.69 44.78 4.95
C ALA A 131 -68.34 44.75 3.44
N LEU A 132 -68.33 43.53 2.88
CA LEU A 132 -69.47 43.06 2.09
C LEU A 132 -69.42 41.54 1.93
N THR A 133 -70.54 40.95 2.30
CA THR A 133 -71.00 39.59 2.02
C THR A 133 -71.06 39.35 0.51
N ALA A 134 -70.47 38.26 0.03
CA ALA A 134 -70.74 37.75 -1.30
C ALA A 134 -70.87 36.21 -1.26
N THR A 135 -71.97 35.76 -1.82
CA THR A 135 -72.56 34.43 -1.79
C THR A 135 -71.84 33.45 -2.72
N ALA A 136 -72.03 32.16 -2.44
CA ALA A 136 -71.51 30.91 -3.03
C ALA A 136 -71.50 30.78 -4.58
N PRO A 137 -70.89 29.71 -5.15
CA PRO A 137 -71.58 28.41 -5.21
C PRO A 137 -70.71 27.15 -5.00
N VAL A 138 -71.37 26.16 -4.41
CA VAL A 138 -71.37 24.71 -4.68
C VAL A 138 -70.37 24.17 -5.73
N GLY A 139 -69.57 23.20 -5.29
CA GLY A 139 -68.86 22.22 -6.12
C GLY A 139 -68.62 20.93 -5.32
N THR A 140 -69.27 19.86 -5.77
CA THR A 140 -69.39 18.49 -5.23
C THR A 140 -68.10 17.61 -5.39
N PRO A 141 -68.05 16.37 -4.83
CA PRO A 141 -66.85 15.71 -4.32
C PRO A 141 -66.19 14.77 -5.34
N VAL A 142 -64.86 14.60 -5.31
CA VAL A 142 -64.19 13.61 -6.18
C VAL A 142 -62.93 12.99 -5.52
N SER A 143 -63.08 11.69 -5.19
CA SER A 143 -62.15 10.55 -5.13
C SER A 143 -60.88 10.57 -4.26
N SER A 144 -60.95 9.66 -3.28
CA SER A 144 -59.89 8.90 -2.60
C SER A 144 -58.85 8.31 -3.56
N PRO A 145 -57.54 8.37 -3.26
CA PRO A 145 -56.55 7.54 -3.92
C PRO A 145 -56.62 6.09 -3.39
N THR A 146 -56.80 5.15 -4.31
CA THR A 146 -56.75 3.70 -4.12
C THR A 146 -55.33 3.27 -3.72
N MET A 147 -55.20 2.49 -2.64
CA MET A 147 -53.92 1.87 -2.27
C MET A 147 -53.47 0.84 -3.34
N PRO A 148 -52.18 0.81 -3.73
CA PRO A 148 -51.65 -0.28 -4.55
C PRO A 148 -51.61 -1.58 -3.76
N ALA A 149 -52.01 -2.69 -4.41
CA ALA A 149 -51.97 -4.03 -3.87
C ALA A 149 -50.53 -4.48 -3.49
N PRO A 150 -50.37 -5.39 -2.51
CA PRO A 150 -49.06 -5.94 -2.15
C PRO A 150 -48.50 -6.80 -3.30
N PRO A 151 -47.17 -6.79 -3.54
CA PRO A 151 -46.57 -7.63 -4.57
C PRO A 151 -46.67 -9.11 -4.19
N THR A 152 -47.15 -9.89 -5.15
CA THR A 152 -47.20 -11.35 -5.14
C THR A 152 -45.80 -11.95 -5.07
N ASP A 153 -45.54 -12.80 -4.06
CA ASP A 153 -44.32 -13.60 -3.96
C ASP A 153 -44.17 -14.49 -5.20
N THR A 154 -43.14 -14.21 -5.99
CA THR A 154 -42.70 -15.08 -7.08
C THR A 154 -41.80 -16.16 -6.47
N PRO A 155 -42.11 -17.46 -6.62
CA PRO A 155 -41.27 -18.51 -6.06
C PRO A 155 -39.90 -18.49 -6.74
N THR A 156 -38.88 -18.21 -5.95
CA THR A 156 -37.47 -18.30 -6.36
C THR A 156 -37.14 -19.76 -6.62
N THR A 157 -36.82 -20.11 -7.86
CA THR A 157 -36.36 -21.45 -8.23
C THR A 157 -35.01 -21.74 -7.55
N ILE A 158 -34.97 -22.80 -6.75
CA ILE A 158 -33.76 -23.34 -6.13
C ILE A 158 -32.78 -23.76 -7.24
N PRO A 159 -31.52 -23.31 -7.24
CA PRO A 159 -30.52 -23.81 -8.17
C PRO A 159 -30.21 -25.28 -7.83
N THR A 160 -30.42 -26.15 -8.81
CA THR A 160 -30.03 -27.56 -8.79
C THR A 160 -28.51 -27.67 -8.70
N ASP A 161 -28.00 -28.33 -7.66
CA ASP A 161 -26.59 -28.68 -7.52
C ASP A 161 -26.13 -29.49 -8.73
N THR A 162 -25.21 -28.90 -9.51
CA THR A 162 -24.53 -29.59 -10.60
C THR A 162 -23.43 -30.45 -9.98
N PRO A 163 -23.43 -31.79 -10.17
CA PRO A 163 -22.43 -32.66 -9.56
C PRO A 163 -21.04 -32.33 -10.13
N VAL A 164 -20.13 -31.94 -9.23
CA VAL A 164 -18.72 -31.73 -9.53
C VAL A 164 -18.09 -33.07 -9.93
N PRO A 165 -17.40 -33.18 -11.09
CA PRO A 165 -16.79 -34.44 -11.50
C PRO A 165 -15.66 -34.84 -10.55
N SER A 166 -15.73 -36.09 -10.10
CA SER A 166 -14.71 -36.79 -9.31
C SER A 166 -13.36 -36.84 -10.05
N PRO A 167 -12.22 -36.65 -9.37
CA PRO A 167 -10.92 -36.77 -10.01
C PRO A 167 -10.63 -38.22 -10.38
N THR A 168 -10.43 -38.48 -11.67
CA THR A 168 -9.93 -39.75 -12.20
C THR A 168 -8.42 -39.84 -11.92
N PHE A 169 -8.01 -40.79 -11.09
CA PHE A 169 -6.59 -41.08 -10.88
C PHE A 169 -6.02 -41.82 -12.09
N THR A 170 -5.20 -41.14 -12.88
CA THR A 170 -4.42 -41.75 -13.96
C THR A 170 -3.20 -42.45 -13.34
N ALA A 171 -3.14 -43.77 -13.45
CA ALA A 171 -1.99 -44.55 -13.01
C ALA A 171 -0.75 -44.18 -13.83
N VAL A 172 0.28 -43.67 -13.14
CA VAL A 172 1.59 -43.38 -13.73
C VAL A 172 2.32 -44.70 -13.94
N ILE A 173 2.53 -45.07 -15.21
CA ILE A 173 3.31 -46.25 -15.58
C ILE A 173 4.80 -45.89 -15.41
N ILE A 174 5.48 -46.61 -14.51
CA ILE A 174 6.92 -46.47 -14.26
C ILE A 174 7.67 -47.15 -15.42
N PRO A 175 8.55 -46.47 -16.17
CA PRO A 175 9.35 -47.13 -17.19
C PRO A 175 10.42 -48.01 -16.51
N THR A 176 10.35 -49.31 -16.78
CA THR A 176 11.35 -50.31 -16.42
C THR A 176 12.67 -50.05 -17.16
N LEU A 177 13.75 -49.95 -16.37
CA LEU A 177 15.13 -49.77 -16.82
C LEU A 177 15.58 -50.94 -17.71
N PRO A 178 16.24 -50.70 -18.87
CA PRO A 178 16.77 -51.77 -19.70
C PRO A 178 17.98 -52.44 -19.03
N ALA A 179 18.01 -53.77 -19.12
CA ALA A 179 19.11 -54.60 -18.61
C ALA A 179 20.41 -54.35 -19.39
N GLU A 180 21.49 -54.04 -18.66
CA GLU A 180 22.83 -53.86 -19.19
C GLU A 180 23.38 -55.18 -19.76
N THR A 181 23.79 -55.13 -21.03
CA THR A 181 24.43 -56.24 -21.75
C THR A 181 25.92 -56.33 -21.34
N PRO A 182 26.48 -57.51 -21.00
CA PRO A 182 27.87 -57.61 -20.60
C PRO A 182 28.81 -57.29 -21.77
N THR A 183 29.76 -56.38 -21.52
CA THR A 183 30.81 -55.96 -22.45
C THR A 183 31.88 -57.05 -22.60
N PRO A 184 32.34 -57.39 -23.81
CA PRO A 184 33.36 -58.42 -24.01
C PRO A 184 34.75 -57.97 -23.54
N TRP A 185 35.48 -58.93 -22.97
CA TRP A 185 36.81 -58.81 -22.39
C TRP A 185 37.87 -58.41 -23.44
N PRO A 186 38.78 -57.45 -23.16
CA PRO A 186 39.79 -57.04 -24.13
C PRO A 186 40.85 -58.13 -24.33
N THR A 187 41.14 -58.41 -25.60
CA THR A 187 42.19 -59.31 -26.08
C THR A 187 43.58 -58.82 -25.67
N PRO A 188 44.48 -59.68 -25.15
CA PRO A 188 45.82 -59.28 -24.76
C PRO A 188 46.66 -58.84 -25.97
N THR A 189 47.21 -57.64 -25.87
CA THR A 189 48.12 -57.03 -26.85
C THR A 189 49.46 -57.79 -26.88
N PRO A 190 50.03 -58.10 -28.06
CA PRO A 190 51.29 -58.85 -28.13
C PRO A 190 52.47 -58.07 -27.55
N PHE A 191 53.34 -58.83 -26.88
CA PHE A 191 54.55 -58.39 -26.19
C PHE A 191 55.60 -57.85 -27.18
N PRO A 192 56.15 -56.63 -26.98
CA PRO A 192 57.11 -56.06 -27.91
C PRO A 192 58.47 -56.77 -27.86
N THR A 193 59.01 -57.00 -29.06
CA THR A 193 60.33 -57.61 -29.32
C THR A 193 61.47 -56.79 -28.72
N PRO A 194 62.49 -57.41 -28.08
CA PRO A 194 63.61 -56.67 -27.49
C PRO A 194 64.47 -55.98 -28.56
N VAL A 195 64.65 -54.67 -28.38
CA VAL A 195 65.53 -53.82 -29.20
C VAL A 195 67.00 -54.07 -28.82
N PRO A 196 67.94 -54.16 -29.77
CA PRO A 196 69.35 -54.41 -29.47
C PRO A 196 69.99 -53.29 -28.64
N ARG A 197 70.87 -53.72 -27.73
CA ARG A 197 71.60 -52.89 -26.76
C ARG A 197 72.56 -51.93 -27.46
N PRO A 198 72.53 -50.62 -27.17
CA PRO A 198 73.42 -49.65 -27.79
C PRO A 198 74.87 -49.82 -27.32
N THR A 199 75.78 -49.67 -28.28
CA THR A 199 77.24 -49.70 -28.15
C THR A 199 77.74 -48.50 -27.35
N SER A 200 78.74 -48.70 -26.48
CA SER A 200 79.29 -47.67 -25.59
C SER A 200 79.97 -46.54 -26.34
N THR A 201 79.39 -45.34 -26.26
CA THR A 201 79.97 -44.08 -26.73
C THR A 201 81.04 -43.57 -25.74
N PRO A 202 82.17 -43.02 -26.20
CA PRO A 202 83.25 -42.56 -25.31
C PRO A 202 82.79 -41.43 -24.36
N ARG A 203 83.34 -41.47 -23.14
CA ARG A 203 83.03 -40.58 -22.01
C ARG A 203 83.40 -39.13 -22.35
N PRO A 204 82.46 -38.16 -22.30
CA PRO A 204 82.77 -36.77 -22.55
C PRO A 204 83.62 -36.17 -21.43
N THR A 205 84.54 -35.30 -21.84
CA THR A 205 85.42 -34.51 -20.97
C THR A 205 84.61 -33.51 -20.16
N PHE A 206 84.85 -33.43 -18.84
CA PHE A 206 84.13 -32.51 -17.94
C PHE A 206 84.38 -31.06 -18.33
N THR A 207 83.35 -30.41 -18.87
CA THR A 207 83.32 -28.95 -19.05
C THR A 207 82.73 -28.36 -17.76
N ARG A 208 83.36 -27.30 -17.20
CA ARG A 208 82.94 -26.69 -15.93
C ARG A 208 81.45 -26.32 -15.99
N PRO A 209 80.69 -26.56 -14.91
CA PRO A 209 79.28 -26.20 -14.87
C PRO A 209 79.12 -24.68 -15.05
N PRO A 210 78.18 -24.22 -15.89
CA PRO A 210 77.91 -22.80 -16.02
C PRO A 210 77.43 -22.24 -14.67
N THR A 211 77.90 -21.05 -14.33
CA THR A 211 77.46 -20.29 -13.16
C THR A 211 75.95 -20.14 -13.20
N PHE A 212 75.25 -20.54 -12.14
CA PHE A 212 73.79 -20.47 -12.05
C PHE A 212 73.32 -19.01 -12.25
N THR A 213 72.69 -18.75 -13.39
CA THR A 213 71.93 -17.51 -13.60
C THR A 213 70.76 -17.49 -12.62
N PRO A 214 70.52 -16.39 -11.87
CA PRO A 214 69.44 -16.33 -10.90
C PRO A 214 68.11 -16.66 -11.58
N ARG A 215 67.37 -17.58 -10.95
CA ARG A 215 66.07 -18.04 -11.43
C ARG A 215 65.12 -16.83 -11.55
N PRO A 216 64.41 -16.64 -12.67
CA PRO A 216 63.48 -15.53 -12.81
C PRO A 216 62.46 -15.60 -11.67
N THR A 217 62.37 -14.51 -10.91
CA THR A 217 61.37 -14.33 -9.86
C THR A 217 60.01 -14.43 -10.53
N TYR A 218 59.16 -15.37 -10.09
CA TYR A 218 57.82 -15.51 -10.64
C TYR A 218 57.05 -14.21 -10.50
N THR A 219 56.75 -13.57 -11.62
CA THR A 219 55.79 -12.48 -11.68
C THR A 219 54.43 -13.06 -11.25
N ALA A 220 53.84 -12.50 -10.19
CA ALA A 220 52.55 -12.97 -9.67
C ALA A 220 51.53 -13.02 -10.81
N SER A 221 50.84 -14.16 -10.95
CA SER A 221 49.76 -14.33 -11.91
C SER A 221 48.72 -13.22 -11.70
N PRO A 222 48.20 -12.57 -12.77
CA PRO A 222 47.24 -11.49 -12.61
C PRO A 222 46.05 -11.99 -11.80
N THR A 223 45.83 -11.37 -10.64
CA THR A 223 44.67 -11.61 -9.79
C THR A 223 43.43 -11.48 -10.67
N ARG A 224 42.61 -12.54 -10.75
CA ARG A 224 41.37 -12.51 -11.55
C ARG A 224 40.57 -11.29 -11.15
N THR A 225 40.39 -10.35 -12.07
CA THR A 225 39.49 -9.21 -11.90
C THR A 225 38.10 -9.78 -11.68
N VAL A 226 37.58 -9.64 -10.45
CA VAL A 226 36.24 -10.10 -10.10
C VAL A 226 35.27 -9.40 -11.05
N THR A 227 34.54 -10.16 -11.86
CA THR A 227 33.49 -9.61 -12.71
C THR A 227 32.52 -8.87 -11.80
N PRO A 228 32.24 -7.57 -12.02
CA PRO A 228 31.35 -6.83 -11.14
C PRO A 228 30.02 -7.58 -11.04
N THR A 229 29.68 -8.02 -9.84
CA THR A 229 28.38 -8.60 -9.55
C THR A 229 27.35 -7.56 -9.94
N ARG A 230 26.42 -7.90 -10.85
CA ARG A 230 25.36 -6.98 -11.27
C ARG A 230 24.67 -6.46 -10.01
N THR A 231 24.75 -5.15 -9.78
CA THR A 231 23.99 -4.49 -8.72
C THR A 231 22.52 -4.87 -8.91
N PRO A 232 21.85 -5.46 -7.91
CA PRO A 232 20.45 -5.81 -8.06
C PRO A 232 19.66 -4.54 -8.35
N THR A 233 18.94 -4.51 -9.47
CA THR A 233 18.02 -3.42 -9.79
C THR A 233 16.91 -3.45 -8.75
N VAL A 234 16.94 -2.53 -7.80
CA VAL A 234 15.87 -2.37 -6.80
C VAL A 234 14.61 -1.91 -7.52
N VAL A 235 13.61 -2.77 -7.61
CA VAL A 235 12.29 -2.42 -8.14
C VAL A 235 11.53 -1.70 -7.04
N GLN A 236 11.21 -0.43 -7.27
CA GLN A 236 10.36 0.35 -6.38
C GLN A 236 8.92 0.26 -6.87
N TYR A 237 8.04 -0.24 -6.01
CA TYR A 237 6.60 -0.20 -6.23
C TYR A 237 6.05 1.11 -5.68
N ALA A 238 5.20 1.77 -6.47
CA ALA A 238 4.46 2.95 -6.07
C ALA A 238 3.17 3.00 -6.90
N VAL A 239 2.08 3.45 -6.26
CA VAL A 239 0.76 3.58 -6.88
C VAL A 239 0.31 5.03 -6.72
N GLN A 240 -0.38 5.57 -7.72
CA GLN A 240 -0.94 6.92 -7.67
C GLN A 240 -2.40 6.89 -8.11
N LEU A 241 -3.24 7.69 -7.43
CA LEU A 241 -4.62 7.95 -7.80
C LEU A 241 -4.77 9.40 -8.26
N ILE A 242 -5.43 9.61 -9.40
CA ILE A 242 -5.67 10.95 -9.98
C ILE A 242 -7.12 11.01 -10.41
N ALA A 243 -7.94 11.86 -9.78
CA ALA A 243 -9.31 12.08 -10.21
C ALA A 243 -9.47 13.35 -11.03
N SER A 244 -10.42 13.35 -11.96
CA SER A 244 -10.81 14.54 -12.73
C SER A 244 -11.44 15.63 -11.85
N ALA A 245 -12.12 15.22 -10.78
CA ALA A 245 -12.66 16.07 -9.72
C ALA A 245 -12.73 15.25 -8.43
N THR A 246 -12.71 15.91 -7.28
CA THR A 246 -12.89 15.27 -5.96
C THR A 246 -14.18 15.70 -5.27
N SER A 247 -14.89 16.67 -5.83
CA SER A 247 -16.20 17.10 -5.32
C SER A 247 -17.20 17.37 -6.44
N ALA A 248 -18.48 17.14 -6.16
CA ALA A 248 -19.57 17.45 -7.08
C ALA A 248 -20.83 17.92 -6.32
N GLN A 249 -21.63 18.77 -6.96
CA GLN A 249 -22.93 19.22 -6.47
C GLN A 249 -24.02 18.66 -7.39
N VAL A 250 -24.99 17.94 -6.84
CA VAL A 250 -26.10 17.36 -7.61
C VAL A 250 -27.45 17.62 -6.92
N GLN A 251 -28.56 17.45 -7.64
CA GLN A 251 -29.89 17.49 -7.04
C GLN A 251 -30.23 16.15 -6.39
N ALA A 252 -31.20 16.13 -5.48
CA ALA A 252 -31.74 14.90 -4.93
C ALA A 252 -32.24 13.96 -6.06
N GLY A 253 -31.99 12.66 -5.93
CA GLY A 253 -32.35 11.66 -6.93
C GLY A 253 -31.38 11.54 -8.12
N GLN A 254 -30.33 12.37 -8.19
CA GLN A 254 -29.33 12.29 -9.25
C GLN A 254 -28.13 11.42 -8.87
N THR A 255 -27.35 11.04 -9.88
CA THR A 255 -26.08 10.33 -9.70
C THR A 255 -24.90 11.24 -10.01
N ALA A 256 -23.84 11.14 -9.22
CA ALA A 256 -22.56 11.79 -9.50
C ALA A 256 -21.50 10.72 -9.78
N THR A 257 -20.73 10.88 -10.86
CA THR A 257 -19.67 9.93 -11.24
C THR A 257 -18.33 10.63 -11.30
N PHE A 258 -17.34 10.08 -10.61
CA PHE A 258 -15.95 10.51 -10.63
C PHE A 258 -15.09 9.53 -11.42
N ASN A 259 -14.33 10.03 -12.39
CA ASN A 259 -13.34 9.23 -13.09
C ASN A 259 -11.99 9.34 -12.37
N VAL A 260 -11.49 8.20 -11.90
CA VAL A 260 -10.22 8.09 -11.18
C VAL A 260 -9.25 7.26 -12.00
N THR A 261 -8.12 7.84 -12.34
CA THR A 261 -7.00 7.15 -12.98
C THR A 261 -6.12 6.52 -11.90
N VAL A 262 -6.00 5.20 -11.94
CA VAL A 262 -5.04 4.43 -11.16
C VAL A 262 -3.78 4.26 -11.99
N ARG A 263 -2.63 4.65 -11.44
CA ARG A 263 -1.33 4.56 -12.12
C ARG A 263 -0.37 3.69 -11.33
N ASN A 264 0.19 2.68 -11.99
CA ASN A 264 1.37 1.98 -11.53
C ASN A 264 2.59 2.85 -11.84
N MET A 265 3.36 3.24 -10.83
CA MET A 265 4.60 4.02 -11.01
C MET A 265 5.85 3.12 -11.09
N ALA A 266 5.70 1.81 -10.89
CA ALA A 266 6.79 0.87 -11.01
C ALA A 266 7.20 0.64 -12.47
N THR A 267 8.46 0.23 -12.67
CA THR A 267 8.99 -0.21 -13.97
C THR A 267 8.67 -1.66 -14.30
N VAL A 268 7.89 -2.33 -13.45
CA VAL A 268 7.39 -3.70 -13.66
C VAL A 268 5.86 -3.71 -13.62
N PRO A 269 5.21 -4.67 -14.30
CA PRO A 269 3.78 -4.90 -14.13
C PRO A 269 3.43 -5.20 -12.67
N ASP A 270 2.24 -4.79 -12.25
CA ASP A 270 1.74 -5.00 -10.91
C ASP A 270 0.24 -5.16 -10.90
N ASN A 271 -0.26 -5.84 -9.87
CA ASN A 271 -1.68 -5.94 -9.59
C ASN A 271 -2.01 -4.97 -8.46
N VAL A 272 -2.99 -4.11 -8.67
CA VAL A 272 -3.43 -3.12 -7.67
C VAL A 272 -4.81 -3.51 -7.17
N VAL A 273 -4.93 -3.64 -5.85
CA VAL A 273 -6.20 -3.87 -5.16
C VAL A 273 -6.85 -2.53 -4.87
N LEU A 274 -8.07 -2.34 -5.36
CA LEU A 274 -8.91 -1.19 -5.08
C LEU A 274 -9.96 -1.58 -4.04
N GLN A 275 -10.11 -0.73 -3.02
CA GLN A 275 -11.12 -0.86 -1.97
C GLN A 275 -11.79 0.48 -1.78
N LEU A 276 -13.12 0.48 -1.82
CA LEU A 276 -13.93 1.67 -1.59
C LEU A 276 -14.54 1.61 -0.19
N PHE A 277 -14.32 2.66 0.59
CA PHE A 277 -14.88 2.81 1.92
C PHE A 277 -15.95 3.92 1.88
N PRO A 278 -17.24 3.55 1.77
CA PRO A 278 -18.32 4.52 1.77
C PRO A 278 -18.51 5.11 3.18
N ALA A 279 -18.56 6.43 3.26
CA ALA A 279 -18.89 7.21 4.46
C ALA A 279 -20.11 8.08 4.12
N VAL A 280 -21.20 7.43 3.73
CA VAL A 280 -22.43 8.09 3.27
C VAL A 280 -23.57 7.88 4.26
N MET A 281 -24.53 8.82 4.25
CA MET A 281 -25.73 8.75 5.10
C MET A 281 -26.66 7.62 4.65
N SER A 282 -27.63 7.28 5.51
CA SER A 282 -28.67 6.31 5.16
C SER A 282 -29.39 6.70 3.86
N GLY A 283 -29.59 5.71 2.97
CA GLY A 283 -30.25 5.91 1.68
C GLY A 283 -29.30 6.30 0.53
N TRP A 284 -28.10 6.78 0.83
CA TRP A 284 -27.08 7.00 -0.19
C TRP A 284 -26.38 5.69 -0.52
N SER A 285 -25.93 5.55 -1.76
CA SER A 285 -25.06 4.44 -2.14
C SER A 285 -23.88 4.91 -2.98
N VAL A 286 -22.75 4.23 -2.84
CA VAL A 286 -21.53 4.49 -3.61
C VAL A 286 -21.01 3.17 -4.14
N ARG A 287 -20.66 3.15 -5.43
CA ARG A 287 -20.25 1.95 -6.14
C ARG A 287 -18.99 2.23 -6.95
N LEU A 288 -18.06 1.27 -6.91
CA LEU A 288 -16.87 1.25 -7.74
C LEU A 288 -17.18 0.49 -9.04
N ILE A 289 -17.02 1.16 -10.17
CA ILE A 289 -17.20 0.60 -11.50
C ILE A 289 -15.83 0.42 -12.15
N VAL A 290 -15.53 -0.80 -12.57
CA VAL A 290 -14.28 -1.15 -13.25
C VAL A 290 -14.62 -1.85 -14.56
N ASP A 291 -14.09 -1.35 -15.67
CA ASP A 291 -14.37 -1.86 -17.03
C ASP A 291 -15.88 -1.96 -17.33
N GLY A 292 -16.67 -1.02 -16.82
CA GLY A 292 -18.13 -0.98 -16.98
C GLY A 292 -18.93 -1.90 -16.07
N ALA A 293 -18.28 -2.75 -15.27
CA ALA A 293 -18.94 -3.64 -14.31
C ALA A 293 -18.97 -3.03 -12.91
N ASP A 294 -20.14 -3.09 -12.25
CA ASP A 294 -20.28 -2.74 -10.83
C ASP A 294 -19.54 -3.76 -9.95
N LYS A 295 -18.62 -3.27 -9.13
CA LYS A 295 -17.83 -4.04 -8.16
C LYS A 295 -18.23 -3.73 -6.71
N GLY A 296 -19.27 -2.93 -6.50
CA GLY A 296 -19.73 -2.51 -5.17
C GLY A 296 -18.64 -1.73 -4.44
N ALA A 297 -18.35 -2.13 -3.20
CA ALA A 297 -17.31 -1.51 -2.38
C ALA A 297 -15.91 -2.13 -2.56
N GLY A 298 -15.78 -3.17 -3.40
CA GLY A 298 -14.55 -3.97 -3.50
C GLY A 298 -14.43 -5.04 -2.38
N PRO A 299 -13.27 -5.72 -2.27
CA PRO A 299 -12.03 -5.43 -2.99
C PRO A 299 -12.07 -5.92 -4.44
N VAL A 300 -11.46 -5.14 -5.35
CA VAL A 300 -11.26 -5.53 -6.75
C VAL A 300 -9.80 -5.41 -7.14
N THR A 301 -9.27 -6.42 -7.82
CA THR A 301 -7.89 -6.39 -8.33
C THR A 301 -7.89 -5.99 -9.80
N ILE A 302 -7.04 -5.02 -10.14
CA ILE A 302 -6.77 -4.63 -11.53
C ILE A 302 -5.30 -4.91 -11.87
N ALA A 303 -5.05 -5.46 -13.05
CA ALA A 303 -3.70 -5.63 -13.57
C ALA A 303 -3.26 -4.36 -14.30
N LEU A 304 -2.06 -3.87 -14.00
CA LEU A 304 -1.44 -2.72 -14.64
C LEU A 304 -0.07 -3.11 -15.19
N ALA A 305 0.20 -2.74 -16.45
CA ALA A 305 1.54 -2.84 -17.00
C ALA A 305 2.53 -1.94 -16.24
N ALA A 306 3.84 -2.13 -16.50
CA ALA A 306 4.86 -1.21 -16.03
C ALA A 306 4.53 0.22 -16.47
N SER A 307 4.54 1.17 -15.53
CA SER A 307 4.13 2.57 -15.76
C SER A 307 2.71 2.74 -16.32
N GLY A 308 1.89 1.68 -16.30
CA GLY A 308 0.57 1.62 -16.90
C GLY A 308 -0.48 2.35 -16.06
N THR A 309 -1.57 2.73 -16.72
CA THR A 309 -2.73 3.37 -16.10
C THR A 309 -4.02 2.63 -16.43
N LYS A 310 -5.00 2.73 -15.54
CA LYS A 310 -6.38 2.33 -15.79
C LYS A 310 -7.32 3.36 -15.18
N THR A 311 -8.36 3.74 -15.91
CA THR A 311 -9.43 4.58 -15.40
C THR A 311 -10.53 3.72 -14.81
N VAL A 312 -10.94 4.04 -13.59
CA VAL A 312 -12.10 3.46 -12.89
C VAL A 312 -13.08 4.58 -12.57
N SER A 313 -14.34 4.24 -12.37
CA SER A 313 -15.37 5.22 -12.02
C SER A 313 -15.93 4.94 -10.63
N VAL A 314 -16.11 5.98 -9.83
CA VAL A 314 -16.82 5.91 -8.55
C VAL A 314 -18.13 6.66 -8.71
N THR A 315 -19.24 5.95 -8.56
CA THR A 315 -20.58 6.49 -8.76
C THR A 315 -21.32 6.58 -7.44
N PHE A 316 -21.75 7.78 -7.09
CA PHE A 316 -22.66 8.07 -6.00
C PHE A 316 -24.09 8.11 -6.55
N THR A 317 -25.02 7.48 -5.83
CA THR A 317 -26.46 7.63 -6.04
C THR A 317 -27.05 8.37 -4.87
N VAL A 318 -27.52 9.59 -5.13
CA VAL A 318 -28.18 10.44 -4.15
C VAL A 318 -29.66 10.08 -4.11
N PRO A 319 -30.23 9.80 -2.93
CA PRO A 319 -31.63 9.43 -2.84
C PRO A 319 -32.53 10.64 -3.14
N ALA A 320 -33.74 10.38 -3.62
CA ALA A 320 -34.66 11.44 -4.07
C ALA A 320 -35.20 12.32 -2.93
N ASP A 321 -35.16 11.82 -1.70
CA ASP A 321 -35.54 12.49 -0.46
C ASP A 321 -34.36 13.15 0.25
N ALA A 322 -33.16 13.20 -0.37
CA ALA A 322 -32.00 13.82 0.23
C ALA A 322 -32.24 15.32 0.49
N ALA A 323 -32.03 15.75 1.73
CA ALA A 323 -32.15 17.14 2.11
C ALA A 323 -31.08 18.01 1.42
N VAL A 324 -31.44 19.24 1.09
CA VAL A 324 -30.50 20.27 0.61
C VAL A 324 -29.36 20.45 1.64
N GLY A 325 -28.13 20.55 1.15
CA GLY A 325 -26.94 20.70 1.99
C GLY A 325 -26.43 19.39 2.60
N SER A 326 -27.14 18.27 2.43
CA SER A 326 -26.65 16.97 2.83
C SER A 326 -25.48 16.52 1.93
N ALA A 327 -24.50 15.81 2.51
CA ALA A 327 -23.30 15.38 1.81
C ALA A 327 -22.98 13.89 2.07
N GLY A 328 -22.44 13.23 1.07
CA GLY A 328 -21.88 11.88 1.15
C GLY A 328 -20.40 11.89 0.80
N GLU A 329 -19.61 11.14 1.55
CA GLU A 329 -18.18 10.96 1.30
C GLU A 329 -17.84 9.50 0.98
N ALA A 330 -16.80 9.29 0.18
CA ALA A 330 -16.21 7.97 0.00
C ALA A 330 -14.70 8.06 -0.14
N TYR A 331 -14.02 7.04 0.36
CA TYR A 331 -12.56 6.93 0.30
C TYR A 331 -12.20 5.75 -0.59
N LEU A 332 -11.51 6.02 -1.70
CA LEU A 332 -10.94 4.99 -2.56
C LEU A 332 -9.49 4.75 -2.17
N SER A 333 -9.18 3.53 -1.77
CA SER A 333 -7.81 3.07 -1.52
C SER A 333 -7.34 2.20 -2.67
N ALA A 334 -6.08 2.35 -3.05
CA ALA A 334 -5.38 1.54 -4.02
C ALA A 334 -4.06 1.03 -3.43
N THR A 335 -3.89 -0.29 -3.40
CA THR A 335 -2.73 -0.95 -2.78
C THR A 335 -2.09 -1.93 -3.75
N SER A 336 -0.78 -1.80 -3.97
CA SER A 336 0.00 -2.77 -4.74
C SER A 336 -0.01 -4.14 -4.06
N GLN A 337 -0.25 -5.21 -4.82
CA GLN A 337 -0.11 -6.59 -4.34
C GLN A 337 1.35 -6.98 -4.14
N SER A 338 2.25 -6.43 -4.96
CA SER A 338 3.69 -6.72 -4.87
C SER A 338 4.37 -5.97 -3.72
N SER A 339 3.77 -4.89 -3.22
CA SER A 339 4.28 -4.14 -2.08
C SER A 339 3.15 -3.47 -1.30
N ALA A 340 2.85 -4.01 -0.12
CA ALA A 340 1.84 -3.43 0.76
C ALA A 340 2.19 -2.01 1.21
N THR A 341 3.43 -1.54 1.14
CA THR A 341 3.76 -0.13 1.46
C THR A 341 3.46 0.84 0.31
N ALA A 342 3.27 0.32 -0.90
CA ALA A 342 2.90 1.12 -2.07
C ALA A 342 1.38 1.25 -2.13
N GLN A 343 0.87 2.29 -1.47
CA GLN A 343 -0.56 2.58 -1.37
C GLN A 343 -0.84 4.04 -1.74
N ALA A 344 -2.05 4.30 -2.25
CA ALA A 344 -2.58 5.64 -2.44
C ALA A 344 -4.05 5.68 -2.06
N SER A 345 -4.51 6.80 -1.52
CA SER A 345 -5.90 7.01 -1.12
C SER A 345 -6.43 8.33 -1.68
N LEU A 346 -7.71 8.36 -2.02
CA LEU A 346 -8.39 9.54 -2.52
C LEU A 346 -9.79 9.67 -1.88
N SER A 347 -10.12 10.86 -1.37
CA SER A 347 -11.44 11.20 -0.87
C SER A 347 -12.29 11.85 -1.96
N LEU A 348 -13.55 11.44 -2.07
CA LEU A 348 -14.54 11.98 -2.99
C LEU A 348 -15.77 12.43 -2.20
N THR A 349 -16.30 13.61 -2.52
CA THR A 349 -17.44 14.21 -1.80
C THR A 349 -18.53 14.61 -2.77
N VAL A 350 -19.78 14.33 -2.44
CA VAL A 350 -20.95 14.79 -3.19
C VAL A 350 -21.90 15.48 -2.23
N SER A 351 -22.42 16.65 -2.57
CA SER A 351 -23.47 17.29 -1.79
C SER A 351 -24.66 17.73 -2.63
N VAL A 352 -25.79 17.90 -1.94
CA VAL A 352 -27.07 18.24 -2.54
C VAL A 352 -27.22 19.75 -2.63
N LYS A 353 -27.37 20.27 -3.85
CA LYS A 353 -27.66 21.69 -4.10
C LYS A 353 -29.16 21.98 -4.05
N GLU A 354 -29.49 23.26 -3.81
CA GLU A 354 -30.85 23.81 -3.88
C GLU A 354 -31.52 23.61 -5.24
#